data_AF-A0A3N9PKE9-F1
#
_entry.id   AF-A0A3N9PKE9-F1
#
_cell.length_a   1.000
_cell.length_b   1.000
_cell.length_c   1.000
_cell.angle_alpha   90.00
_cell.angle_beta   90.00
_cell.angle_gamma   90.00
#
_symmetry.space_group_name_H-M   'P 1'
#
loop_
_entity.id
_entity.type
_entity.pdbx_description
1 polymer ?
#
loop_
_entity_poly.entity_id
_entity_poly.type
_entity_poly.pdbx_seq_one_letter_code
_entity_poly.pdbx_strand_id
1 'polypeptide(L)'
;MLQNIPIEKMTAMLASKFLRKFAARQNKKATTFNRLLLKFIVNYRWHGNVRELENFVERLVTLAAETKEEISHELLPFEFTEAFRALSAKSRRSKVEKSLKEEMAGYEKSILEQALEQHHWNQSKTERALRISERTLRYKMERLRLFKPGDPRL
;
A
#
# COMPACT_ATOMS: atom_id res chain seq x y z
N MET A 1 17.37 -17.30 -12.39
CA MET A 1 16.06 -16.61 -12.41
C MET A 1 16.16 -15.35 -11.58
N LEU A 2 16.38 -14.19 -12.21
CA LEU A 2 16.34 -12.89 -11.52
C LEU A 2 14.87 -12.50 -11.38
N GLN A 3 14.32 -12.64 -10.17
CA GLN A 3 12.98 -12.12 -9.90
C GLN A 3 12.98 -10.62 -10.14
N ASN A 4 11.99 -10.15 -10.89
CA ASN A 4 11.79 -8.75 -11.23
C ASN A 4 11.49 -7.97 -9.93
N ILE A 5 12.52 -7.42 -9.30
CA ILE A 5 12.39 -6.68 -8.05
C ILE A 5 11.56 -5.42 -8.34
N PRO A 6 10.44 -5.18 -7.64
CA PRO A 6 9.65 -3.97 -7.84
C PRO A 6 10.54 -2.73 -7.67
N ILE A 7 10.42 -1.74 -8.55
CA ILE A 7 11.24 -0.52 -8.54
C ILE A 7 11.26 0.13 -7.15
N GLU A 8 10.11 0.14 -6.46
CA GLU A 8 9.99 0.62 -5.07
C GLU A 8 10.94 -0.07 -4.09
N LYS A 9 11.08 -1.41 -4.19
CA LYS A 9 11.96 -2.21 -3.34
C LYS A 9 13.43 -1.90 -3.65
N MET A 10 13.78 -1.71 -4.92
CA MET A 10 15.13 -1.27 -5.31
C MET A 10 15.45 0.13 -4.77
N THR A 11 14.52 1.08 -4.90
CA THR A 11 14.65 2.45 -4.37
C THR A 11 14.85 2.43 -2.86
N ALA A 12 14.07 1.63 -2.11
CA ALA A 12 14.21 1.49 -0.66
C ALA A 12 15.59 0.93 -0.25
N MET A 13 16.08 -0.08 -0.97
CA MET A 13 17.39 -0.67 -0.71
C MET A 13 18.53 0.31 -0.97
N LEU A 14 18.45 1.07 -2.08
CA LEU A 14 19.42 2.12 -2.41
C LEU A 14 19.41 3.25 -1.37
N ALA A 15 18.23 3.76 -1.02
CA ALA A 15 18.09 4.79 0.00
C ALA A 15 18.69 4.35 1.35
N SER A 16 18.43 3.11 1.75
CA SER A 16 19.00 2.54 2.98
C SER A 16 20.52 2.40 2.92
N LYS A 17 21.08 2.07 1.74
CA LYS A 17 22.53 2.01 1.53
C LYS A 17 23.16 3.40 1.64
N PHE A 18 22.55 4.41 1.02
CA PHE A 18 23.01 5.80 1.11
C PHE A 18 22.92 6.35 2.52
N LEU A 19 21.83 6.05 3.24
CA LEU A 19 21.66 6.43 4.63
C LEU A 19 22.83 5.96 5.48
N ARG A 20 23.15 4.66 5.43
CA ARG A 20 24.29 4.10 6.18
C ARG A 20 25.63 4.71 5.76
N LYS A 21 25.85 4.91 4.46
CA LYS A 21 27.06 5.54 3.91
C LYS A 21 27.26 6.94 4.47
N PHE A 22 26.24 7.79 4.41
CA PHE A 22 26.36 9.19 4.85
C PHE A 22 26.31 9.32 6.36
N ALA A 23 25.52 8.51 7.07
CA ALA A 23 25.49 8.53 8.52
C ALA A 23 26.87 8.20 9.11
N ALA A 24 27.53 7.16 8.58
CA ALA A 24 28.90 6.82 8.97
C ALA A 24 29.90 7.95 8.65
N ARG A 25 29.83 8.54 7.44
CA ARG A 25 30.72 9.62 7.02
C ARG A 25 30.58 10.90 7.86
N GLN A 26 29.37 11.17 8.35
CA GLN A 26 29.02 12.39 9.08
C GLN A 26 28.89 12.17 10.59
N ASN A 27 29.31 11.01 11.12
CA ASN A 27 29.18 10.62 12.53
C ASN A 27 27.74 10.76 13.08
N LYS A 28 26.73 10.42 12.27
CA LYS A 28 25.31 10.40 12.68
C LYS A 28 24.89 8.99 13.07
N LYS A 29 23.99 8.88 14.05
CA LYS A 29 23.38 7.59 14.45
C LYS A 29 22.22 7.13 13.56
N ALA A 30 21.87 7.90 12.53
CA ALA A 30 20.72 7.60 11.68
C ALA A 30 20.86 6.25 10.96
N THR A 31 19.90 5.35 11.16
CA THR A 31 19.86 4.00 10.58
C THR A 31 18.58 3.73 9.80
N THR A 32 17.50 4.47 10.09
CA THR A 32 16.20 4.29 9.45
C THR A 32 15.56 5.62 9.04
N PHE A 33 14.54 5.54 8.19
CA PHE A 33 13.63 6.63 7.88
C PHE A 33 12.28 6.32 8.50
N ASN A 34 11.57 7.35 8.98
CA ASN A 34 10.20 7.13 9.40
C ASN A 34 9.32 6.73 8.21
N ARG A 35 8.21 6.06 8.53
CA ARG A 35 7.34 5.44 7.52
C ARG A 35 6.86 6.41 6.43
N LEU A 36 6.57 7.66 6.81
CA LEU A 36 6.08 8.66 5.86
C LEU A 36 7.18 9.10 4.88
N LEU A 37 8.38 9.34 5.39
CA LEU A 37 9.53 9.70 4.56
C LEU A 37 9.94 8.55 3.63
N LEU A 38 10.01 7.32 4.15
CA LEU A 38 10.31 6.15 3.31
C LEU A 38 9.28 5.98 2.20
N LYS A 39 7.99 6.13 2.53
CA LYS A 39 6.91 6.05 1.54
C LYS A 39 7.06 7.12 0.47
N PHE A 40 7.41 8.34 0.84
CA PHE A 40 7.73 9.39 -0.12
C PHE A 40 8.89 9.00 -1.02
N ILE A 41 10.02 8.57 -0.44
CA ILE A 41 11.23 8.19 -1.17
C ILE A 41 10.95 7.13 -2.24
N VAL A 42 10.16 6.10 -1.93
CA VAL A 42 9.89 5.01 -2.88
C VAL A 42 8.84 5.35 -3.93
N ASN A 43 7.96 6.32 -3.68
CA ASN A 43 6.89 6.73 -4.61
C ASN A 43 7.22 7.99 -5.42
N TYR A 44 8.27 8.72 -5.03
CA TYR A 44 8.71 9.91 -5.74
C TYR A 44 9.44 9.53 -7.04
N ARG A 45 9.22 10.33 -8.09
CA ARG A 45 9.90 10.14 -9.38
C ARG A 45 11.24 10.88 -9.34
N TRP A 46 12.31 10.13 -9.16
CA TRP A 46 13.69 10.61 -9.24
C TRP A 46 14.10 10.77 -10.71
N HIS A 47 13.70 11.88 -11.34
CA HIS A 47 13.97 12.18 -12.76
C HIS A 47 15.48 12.28 -13.06
N GLY A 48 16.28 12.68 -12.05
CA GLY A 48 17.74 12.76 -12.10
C GLY A 48 18.46 11.43 -11.79
N ASN A 49 17.74 10.29 -11.85
CA ASN A 49 18.25 8.94 -11.59
C ASN A 49 18.72 8.73 -10.13
N VAL A 50 19.54 7.71 -9.91
CA VAL A 50 20.08 7.30 -8.60
C VAL A 50 20.86 8.42 -7.89
N ARG A 51 21.45 9.36 -8.65
CA ARG A 51 22.19 10.51 -8.07
C ARG A 51 21.26 11.49 -7.36
N GLU A 52 20.07 11.72 -7.87
CA GLU A 52 19.10 12.60 -7.22
C GLU A 52 18.67 12.03 -5.86
N LEU A 53 18.38 10.72 -5.82
CA LEU A 53 18.11 10.00 -4.58
C LEU A 53 19.29 10.05 -3.61
N GLU A 54 20.52 9.85 -4.10
CA GLU A 54 21.73 9.91 -3.28
C GLU A 54 21.90 11.29 -2.62
N ASN A 55 21.80 12.37 -3.41
CA ASN A 55 21.92 13.75 -2.91
C ASN A 55 20.80 14.09 -1.90
N PHE A 56 19.58 13.63 -2.17
CA PHE A 56 18.46 13.81 -1.26
C PHE A 56 18.72 13.15 0.10
N VAL A 57 19.18 11.89 0.09
CA VAL A 57 19.51 11.18 1.33
C VAL A 57 20.70 11.80 2.05
N GLU A 58 21.73 12.25 1.33
CA GLU A 58 22.86 12.97 1.93
C GLU A 58 22.39 14.22 2.66
N ARG A 59 21.56 15.05 2.02
CA ARG A 59 21.01 16.27 2.62
C ARG A 59 20.19 15.98 3.88
N LEU A 60 19.37 14.92 3.86
CA LEU A 60 18.61 14.50 5.03
C LEU A 60 19.51 14.11 6.21
N VAL A 61 20.59 13.36 5.94
CA VAL A 61 21.56 12.98 6.98
C VAL A 61 22.27 14.20 7.54
N THR A 62 22.63 15.16 6.69
CA THR A 62 23.25 16.42 7.11
C THR A 62 22.35 17.21 8.05
N LEU A 63 21.04 17.26 7.78
CA LEU A 63 20.05 17.94 8.62
C LEU A 63 19.68 17.17 9.89
N ALA A 64 19.93 15.87 9.94
CA ALA A 64 19.60 15.05 11.10
C ALA A 64 20.50 15.37 12.30
N ALA A 65 19.89 15.38 13.50
CA ALA A 65 20.65 15.47 14.74
C ALA A 65 21.56 14.24 14.91
N GLU A 66 22.74 14.42 15.49
CA GLU A 66 23.75 13.35 15.61
C GLU A 66 23.23 12.12 16.36
N THR A 67 22.37 12.33 17.35
CA THR A 67 21.84 11.28 18.22
C THR A 67 20.57 10.61 17.69
N LYS A 68 19.95 11.14 16.62
CA LYS A 68 18.71 10.59 16.07
C LYS A 68 18.99 9.33 15.25
N GLU A 69 18.37 8.22 15.64
CA GLU A 69 18.45 6.95 14.89
C GLU A 69 17.47 6.89 13.71
N GLU A 70 16.36 7.62 13.79
CA GLU A 70 15.36 7.70 12.72
C GLU A 70 15.28 9.13 12.15
N ILE A 71 15.36 9.25 10.81
CA ILE A 71 15.12 10.51 10.09
C ILE A 71 13.63 10.69 9.86
N SER A 72 13.08 11.79 10.36
CA SER A 72 11.67 12.15 10.15
C SER A 72 11.45 12.93 8.86
N HIS A 73 10.27 12.76 8.24
CA HIS A 73 9.76 13.62 7.17
C HIS A 73 9.71 15.12 7.53
N GLU A 74 9.84 15.50 8.79
CA GLU A 74 9.99 16.90 9.22
C GLU A 74 11.29 17.56 8.70
N LEU A 75 12.31 16.75 8.39
CA LEU A 75 13.58 17.23 7.81
C LEU A 75 13.53 17.31 6.27
N LEU A 76 12.35 17.10 5.67
CA LEU A 76 12.18 17.11 4.23
C LEU A 76 12.55 18.50 3.66
N PRO A 77 13.46 18.56 2.68
CA PRO A 77 13.83 19.83 2.05
C PRO A 77 12.62 20.51 1.41
N PHE A 78 12.62 21.86 1.45
CA PHE A 78 11.47 22.68 1.07
C PHE A 78 10.95 22.37 -0.33
N GLU A 79 11.85 22.14 -1.30
CA GLU A 79 11.51 21.85 -2.69
C GLU A 79 10.70 20.56 -2.89
N PHE A 80 10.69 19.64 -1.91
CA PHE A 80 9.90 18.41 -1.95
C PHE A 80 8.56 18.52 -1.22
N THR A 81 8.29 19.63 -0.53
CA THR A 81 7.12 19.78 0.36
C THR A 81 5.80 19.62 -0.40
N GLU A 82 5.69 20.21 -1.58
CA GLU A 82 4.49 20.13 -2.41
C GLU A 82 4.24 18.70 -2.89
N ALA A 83 5.29 18.05 -3.41
CA ALA A 83 5.21 16.66 -3.84
C ALA A 83 4.87 15.70 -2.69
N PHE A 84 5.43 15.93 -1.50
CA PHE A 84 5.12 15.17 -0.29
C PHE A 84 3.65 15.30 0.09
N ARG A 85 3.10 16.52 0.06
CA ARG A 85 1.67 16.77 0.31
C ARG A 85 0.77 16.09 -0.72
N ALA A 86 1.11 16.18 -2.01
CA ALA A 86 0.35 15.55 -3.09
C ALA A 86 0.32 14.02 -2.96
N LEU A 87 1.47 13.38 -2.70
CA LEU A 87 1.55 11.93 -2.48
C LEU A 87 0.80 11.50 -1.22
N SER A 88 0.87 12.29 -0.14
CA SER A 88 0.15 12.03 1.09
C SER A 88 -1.37 12.15 0.91
N ALA A 89 -1.86 13.13 0.15
CA ALA A 89 -3.26 13.28 -0.20
C ALA A 89 -3.76 12.12 -1.07
N LYS A 90 -3.00 11.74 -2.11
CA LYS A 90 -3.31 10.59 -2.97
C LYS A 90 -3.37 9.29 -2.18
N SER A 91 -2.44 9.08 -1.25
CA SER A 91 -2.44 7.90 -0.38
C SER A 91 -3.63 7.87 0.57
N ARG A 92 -4.07 9.02 1.09
CA ARG A 92 -5.26 9.08 1.97
C ARG A 92 -6.52 8.78 1.16
N ARG A 93 -6.66 9.37 -0.02
CA ARG A 93 -7.77 9.11 -0.94
C ARG A 93 -7.86 7.63 -1.33
N SER A 94 -6.74 7.02 -1.75
CA SER A 94 -6.74 5.60 -2.12
C SER A 94 -7.02 4.68 -0.94
N LYS A 95 -6.61 5.04 0.28
CA LYS A 95 -6.94 4.28 1.50
C LYS A 95 -8.43 4.37 1.82
N VAL A 96 -9.04 5.55 1.71
CA VAL A 96 -10.49 5.72 1.91
C VAL A 96 -11.28 4.94 0.86
N GLU A 97 -10.88 5.02 -0.42
CA GLU A 97 -11.51 4.26 -1.50
C GLU A 97 -11.39 2.74 -1.29
N LYS A 98 -10.23 2.25 -0.82
CA LYS A 98 -10.05 0.85 -0.45
C LYS A 98 -10.93 0.45 0.74
N SER A 99 -10.95 1.23 1.82
CA SER A 99 -11.77 0.95 3.01
C SER A 99 -13.26 0.87 2.65
N LEU A 100 -13.77 1.85 1.88
CA LEU A 100 -15.16 1.83 1.43
C LEU A 100 -15.46 0.60 0.57
N LYS A 101 -14.59 0.26 -0.37
CA LYS A 101 -14.76 -0.91 -1.23
C LYS A 101 -14.71 -2.21 -0.44
N GLU A 102 -13.84 -2.31 0.56
CA GLU A 102 -13.71 -3.45 1.46
C GLU A 102 -14.94 -3.60 2.36
N GLU A 103 -15.43 -2.50 2.95
CA GLU A 103 -16.66 -2.48 3.74
C GLU A 103 -17.88 -2.86 2.91
N MET A 104 -18.02 -2.29 1.71
CA MET A 104 -19.09 -2.65 0.78
C MET A 104 -19.02 -4.11 0.35
N ALA A 105 -17.81 -4.66 0.13
CA ALA A 105 -17.63 -6.07 -0.19
C ALA A 105 -18.00 -6.98 0.99
N GLY A 106 -17.70 -6.57 2.23
CA GLY A 106 -18.11 -7.29 3.44
C GLY A 106 -19.62 -7.29 3.64
N TYR A 107 -20.26 -6.15 3.44
CA TYR A 107 -21.73 -6.03 3.51
C TYR A 107 -22.40 -6.85 2.41
N GLU A 108 -21.91 -6.76 1.17
CA GLU A 108 -22.37 -7.57 0.04
C GLU A 108 -22.22 -9.07 0.31
N LYS A 109 -21.07 -9.48 0.87
CA LYS A 109 -20.82 -10.88 1.25
C LYS A 109 -21.85 -11.38 2.26
N SER A 110 -22.11 -10.60 3.31
CA SER A 110 -23.07 -10.96 4.36
C SER A 110 -24.49 -11.17 3.81
N ILE A 111 -24.97 -10.26 2.95
CA ILE A 111 -26.29 -10.38 2.32
C ILE A 111 -26.37 -11.63 1.45
N LEU A 112 -25.35 -11.86 0.63
CA LEU A 112 -25.31 -13.02 -0.27
C LEU A 112 -25.25 -14.33 0.51
N GLU A 113 -24.46 -14.40 1.57
CA GLU A 113 -24.32 -15.57 2.43
C GLU A 113 -25.65 -15.90 3.13
N GLN A 114 -26.30 -14.92 3.75
CA GLN A 114 -27.62 -15.10 4.37
C GLN A 114 -28.68 -15.56 3.36
N ALA A 115 -28.72 -14.95 2.17
CA ALA A 115 -29.68 -15.33 1.14
C ALA A 115 -29.39 -16.70 0.53
N LEU A 116 -28.13 -17.12 0.46
CA LEU A 116 -27.75 -18.48 0.07
C LEU A 116 -28.16 -19.47 1.15
N GLU A 117 -27.92 -19.19 2.43
CA GLU A 117 -28.30 -20.06 3.55
C GLU A 117 -29.82 -20.24 3.67
N GLN A 118 -30.59 -19.15 3.63
CA GLN A 118 -32.06 -19.17 3.68
C GLN A 118 -32.69 -20.00 2.55
N HIS A 119 -31.99 -20.12 1.42
CA HIS A 119 -32.43 -20.91 0.27
C HIS A 119 -31.63 -22.21 0.11
N HIS A 120 -30.95 -22.67 1.15
CA HIS A 120 -30.17 -23.92 1.18
C HIS A 120 -29.17 -24.05 0.02
N TRP A 121 -28.50 -22.95 -0.30
CA TRP A 121 -27.53 -22.82 -1.40
C TRP A 121 -28.12 -23.05 -2.80
N ASN A 122 -29.43 -22.88 -2.96
CA ASN A 122 -30.10 -22.93 -4.26
C ASN A 122 -29.96 -21.58 -5.01
N GLN A 123 -28.99 -21.51 -5.92
CA GLN A 123 -28.65 -20.30 -6.68
C GLN A 123 -29.86 -19.68 -7.40
N SER A 124 -30.67 -20.48 -8.10
CA SER A 124 -31.86 -19.99 -8.82
C SER A 124 -32.95 -19.43 -7.90
N LYS A 125 -33.09 -19.94 -6.67
CA LYS A 125 -33.99 -19.35 -5.66
C LYS A 125 -33.41 -18.05 -5.10
N THR A 126 -32.12 -18.05 -4.76
CA THR A 126 -31.41 -16.87 -4.25
C THR A 126 -31.39 -15.72 -5.25
N GLU A 127 -31.19 -15.98 -6.54
CA GLU A 127 -31.27 -14.98 -7.62
C GLU A 127 -32.62 -14.27 -7.67
N ARG A 128 -33.71 -15.05 -7.60
CA ARG A 128 -35.08 -14.52 -7.61
C ARG A 128 -35.36 -13.69 -6.37
N ALA A 129 -34.89 -14.13 -5.21
CA ALA A 129 -35.05 -13.41 -3.95
C ALA A 129 -34.27 -12.08 -3.95
N LEU A 130 -33.02 -12.10 -4.43
CA LEU A 130 -32.15 -10.93 -4.51
C LEU A 130 -32.39 -10.05 -5.74
N ARG A 131 -33.25 -10.50 -6.67
CA ARG A 131 -33.55 -9.83 -7.96
C ARG A 131 -32.30 -9.53 -8.79
N ILE A 132 -31.37 -10.48 -8.85
CA ILE A 132 -30.14 -10.41 -9.66
C ILE A 132 -30.07 -11.55 -10.67
N SER A 133 -29.32 -11.36 -11.76
CA SER A 133 -29.12 -12.41 -12.75
C SER A 133 -28.23 -13.54 -12.24
N GLU A 134 -28.38 -14.74 -12.79
CA GLU A 134 -27.50 -15.89 -12.54
C GLU A 134 -26.03 -15.56 -12.74
N ARG A 135 -25.71 -14.88 -13.84
CA ARG A 135 -24.35 -14.44 -14.14
C ARG A 135 -23.81 -13.51 -13.05
N THR A 136 -24.65 -12.62 -12.54
CA THR A 136 -24.30 -11.69 -11.47
C THR A 136 -24.06 -12.41 -10.14
N LEU A 137 -24.94 -13.36 -9.78
CA LEU A 137 -24.78 -14.14 -8.55
C LEU A 137 -23.50 -14.98 -8.61
N ARG A 138 -23.29 -15.75 -9.68
CA ARG A 138 -22.10 -16.62 -9.84
C ARG A 138 -20.79 -15.82 -9.77
N TYR A 139 -20.73 -14.70 -10.48
CA TYR A 139 -19.56 -13.81 -10.42
C TYR A 139 -19.27 -13.28 -9.01
N LYS A 140 -20.32 -12.88 -8.27
CA LYS A 140 -20.15 -12.40 -6.89
C LYS A 140 -19.73 -13.53 -5.94
N MET A 141 -20.26 -14.74 -6.11
CA MET A 141 -19.87 -15.92 -5.32
C MET A 141 -18.40 -16.27 -5.53
N GLU A 142 -17.92 -16.29 -6.78
CA GLU A 142 -16.51 -16.55 -7.09
C GLU A 142 -15.59 -15.45 -6.53
N ARG A 143 -15.96 -14.18 -6.76
CA ARG A 143 -15.18 -13.01 -6.33
C ARG A 143 -15.06 -12.92 -4.80
N LEU A 144 -16.14 -13.23 -4.08
CA LEU A 144 -16.21 -13.15 -2.62
C LEU A 144 -15.91 -14.48 -1.92
N ARG A 145 -15.57 -15.52 -2.69
CA ARG A 145 -15.28 -16.88 -2.20
C ARG A 145 -16.40 -17.45 -1.31
N LEU A 146 -17.64 -17.31 -1.77
CA LEU A 146 -18.81 -17.88 -1.12
C LEU A 146 -19.07 -19.28 -1.69
N PHE A 147 -18.77 -20.31 -0.88
CA PHE A 147 -18.95 -21.71 -1.25
C PHE A 147 -19.81 -22.42 -0.22
N LYS A 148 -20.58 -23.41 -0.69
CA LYS A 148 -21.43 -24.22 0.18
C LYS A 148 -20.57 -24.92 1.25
N PRO A 149 -21.01 -25.00 2.52
CA PRO A 149 -20.31 -25.80 3.52
C PRO A 149 -20.08 -27.24 3.01
N GLY A 150 -18.81 -27.67 2.99
CA GLY A 150 -18.40 -28.98 2.44
C GLY A 150 -18.05 -28.98 0.95
N ASP A 151 -17.98 -27.82 0.28
CA ASP A 151 -17.47 -27.72 -1.08
C ASP A 151 -15.95 -28.01 -1.11
N PRO A 152 -15.45 -28.88 -2.01
CA PRO A 152 -14.04 -29.23 -2.10
C PRO A 152 -13.10 -28.08 -2.50
N ARG A 153 -13.64 -26.88 -2.77
CA ARG A 153 -12.90 -25.64 -3.04
C ARG A 153 -12.60 -24.80 -1.80
N LEU A 154 -13.11 -25.20 -0.62
CA LEU A 154 -12.85 -24.57 0.68
C LEU A 154 -11.49 -24.99 1.27
#